data_AF-A0A285LYQ1-F1
#
_entry.id   AF-A0A285LYQ1-F1
#
_cell.length_a   1.000
_cell.length_b   1.000
_cell.length_c   1.000
_cell.angle_alpha   90.00
_cell.angle_beta   90.00
_cell.angle_gamma   90.00
#
_symmetry.space_group_name_H-M   'P 1'
#
loop_
_entity.id
_entity.type
_entity.pdbx_description
1 polymer ?
#
loop_
_entity_poly.entity_id
_entity_poly.type
_entity_poly.pdbx_seq_one_letter_code
_entity_poly.pdbx_strand_id
1 'polypeptide(L)'
;MTDKTLRVIGELMDSVPQAGSFAARRTGSAENLLIEVAGVGPIQLPVTPAQARRLCEIARPARYGRREQTLLDANVRDTWEVPRDRVTIDERQWRETLLPMLDILRAELGLPPDCELSAELHSMLVYERGQFFQRHQDSEKADGMIGTLVVTLPSAFTGGELVIEQQGTKVTDQGSPEELSFVAFYGDCEHEVLPVTDGFRITLTYNLVAKGRTGPDAAAFATHPAAASLAEQLRAHFTTPVESTTWPAHRQPAERPPRQLVYLLDHQYSQQGFGWDQLKGGDAARAGLMLAAADMAGYDASLALAEVEDSYEEDYTSYMLIYRQRWERVADGWKCVESADMEFDEDGEMVEPVPDDPASLPVLSSLPLVPGSEDLGELRWSTITLTWLIDRSGAAGEPDVRQVGDDELCTGESKSTLEPFASEIEGYMGNEGNTANFWYRRAALIVRPRQ
;
A
#
# COMPACT_ATOMS: atom_id res chain seq x y z
N MET A 1 -8.79 10.66 -30.47
CA MET A 1 -8.32 11.93 -29.88
C MET A 1 -8.34 11.90 -28.35
N THR A 2 -9.22 11.13 -27.73
CA THR A 2 -9.30 11.01 -26.26
C THR A 2 -8.06 10.41 -25.61
N ASP A 3 -7.37 9.49 -26.27
CA ASP A 3 -6.04 9.04 -25.83
C ASP A 3 -5.04 10.20 -25.66
N LYS A 4 -5.03 11.18 -26.59
CA LYS A 4 -4.22 12.39 -26.46
C LYS A 4 -4.69 13.27 -25.28
N THR A 5 -6.00 13.42 -25.08
CA THR A 5 -6.55 14.22 -23.97
C THR A 5 -6.27 13.57 -22.62
N LEU A 6 -6.52 12.27 -22.47
CA LEU A 6 -6.22 11.48 -21.28
C LEU A 6 -4.73 11.50 -20.94
N ARG A 7 -3.87 11.38 -21.95
CA ARG A 7 -2.42 11.53 -21.78
C ARG A 7 -2.04 12.92 -21.25
N VAL A 8 -2.58 14.00 -21.83
CA VAL A 8 -2.29 15.36 -21.35
C VAL A 8 -2.85 15.59 -19.93
N ILE A 9 -4.01 15.01 -19.61
CA ILE A 9 -4.53 15.02 -18.24
C ILE A 9 -3.54 14.32 -17.30
N GLY A 10 -3.05 13.14 -17.66
CA GLY A 10 -2.04 12.41 -16.89
C GLY A 10 -0.77 13.24 -16.67
N GLU A 11 -0.19 13.78 -17.75
CA GLU A 11 1.00 14.65 -17.71
C GLU A 11 0.79 15.90 -16.81
N LEU A 12 -0.40 16.51 -16.84
CA LEU A 12 -0.73 17.64 -15.95
C LEU A 12 -0.84 17.22 -14.48
N MET A 13 -1.45 16.06 -14.23
CA MET A 13 -1.60 15.51 -12.87
C MET A 13 -0.24 15.12 -12.28
N ASP A 14 0.68 14.61 -13.10
CA ASP A 14 2.03 14.25 -12.70
C ASP A 14 2.96 15.46 -12.57
N SER A 15 2.61 16.60 -13.21
CA SER A 15 3.36 17.85 -13.04
C SER A 15 3.21 18.49 -11.66
N VAL A 16 2.22 18.04 -10.86
CA VAL A 16 2.05 18.51 -9.48
C VAL A 16 3.23 18.00 -8.66
N PRO A 17 4.03 18.90 -8.03
CA PRO A 17 5.15 18.47 -7.20
C PRO A 17 4.67 17.51 -6.12
N GLN A 18 5.28 16.34 -6.03
CA GLN A 18 5.02 15.42 -4.93
C GLN A 18 5.42 16.13 -3.63
N ALA A 19 4.45 16.35 -2.74
CA ALA A 19 4.66 17.17 -1.55
C ALA A 19 5.62 16.52 -0.52
N GLY A 20 6.08 15.29 -0.77
CA GLY A 20 6.96 14.51 0.10
C GLY A 20 7.25 13.14 -0.50
N SER A 21 7.81 12.25 0.29
CA SER A 21 8.15 10.88 -0.04
C SER A 21 7.22 9.90 0.67
N PHE A 22 7.15 8.66 0.18
CA PHE A 22 6.40 7.58 0.81
C PHE A 22 6.99 7.13 2.16
N ALA A 23 8.29 7.40 2.33
CA ALA A 23 9.05 7.15 3.54
C ALA A 23 10.04 8.30 3.82
N ALA A 24 10.23 8.60 5.09
CA ALA A 24 11.13 9.61 5.62
C ALA A 24 12.07 9.00 6.67
N ARG A 25 13.36 9.34 6.62
CA ARG A 25 14.39 8.82 7.54
C ARG A 25 15.20 9.95 8.16
N ARG A 26 15.33 9.96 9.47
CA ARG A 26 16.15 10.93 10.22
C ARG A 26 16.89 10.27 11.38
N THR A 27 17.98 10.87 11.81
CA THR A 27 18.63 10.50 13.08
C THR A 27 18.39 11.58 14.12
N GLY A 28 18.49 11.22 15.40
CA GLY A 28 18.31 12.18 16.49
C GLY A 28 18.89 11.71 17.83
N SER A 29 18.96 12.65 18.77
CA SER A 29 19.51 12.43 20.11
C SER A 29 18.67 11.46 20.93
N ALA A 30 19.35 10.54 21.61
CA ALA A 30 18.77 9.58 22.55
C ALA A 30 18.57 10.14 23.97
N GLU A 31 19.04 11.35 24.27
CA GLU A 31 19.13 11.90 25.63
C GLU A 31 17.80 11.94 26.37
N ASN A 32 16.71 12.28 25.67
CA ASN A 32 15.38 12.40 26.26
C ASN A 32 14.57 11.08 26.23
N LEU A 33 15.14 10.00 25.70
CA LEU A 33 14.49 8.70 25.63
C LEU A 33 14.86 7.86 26.85
N LEU A 34 14.07 7.99 27.91
CA LEU A 34 14.22 7.18 29.12
C LEU A 34 13.24 6.01 29.09
N ILE A 35 13.77 4.80 28.98
CA ILE A 35 13.00 3.55 28.92
C ILE A 35 13.34 2.70 30.14
N GLU A 36 12.31 2.22 30.83
CA GLU A 36 12.42 1.20 31.86
C GLU A 36 11.63 -0.04 31.46
N VAL A 37 12.26 -1.20 31.56
CA VAL A 37 11.62 -2.48 31.21
C VAL A 37 11.54 -3.38 32.44
N ALA A 38 10.32 -3.77 32.81
CA ALA A 38 10.09 -4.66 33.94
C ALA A 38 10.80 -6.02 33.75
N GLY A 39 11.72 -6.34 34.67
CA GLY A 39 12.58 -7.54 34.60
C GLY A 39 14.00 -7.28 34.09
N VAL A 40 14.25 -6.13 33.45
CA VAL A 40 15.60 -5.72 32.99
C VAL A 40 16.09 -4.49 33.77
N GLY A 41 15.19 -3.55 34.08
CA GLY A 41 15.49 -2.25 34.67
C GLY A 41 15.61 -1.14 33.62
N PRO A 42 16.26 -0.01 33.99
CA PRO A 42 16.51 1.09 33.05
C PRO A 42 17.39 0.65 31.88
N ILE A 43 16.95 0.97 30.66
CA ILE A 43 17.73 0.72 29.44
C ILE A 43 18.75 1.84 29.28
N GLN A 44 20.01 1.47 29.09
CA GLN A 44 21.10 2.41 28.84
C GLN A 44 21.31 2.47 27.35
N LEU A 45 21.50 3.67 26.79
CA LEU A 45 21.73 3.89 25.37
C LEU A 45 23.18 4.36 25.18
N PRO A 46 23.96 3.75 24.26
CA PRO A 46 23.60 2.61 23.41
C PRO A 46 23.34 1.31 24.19
N VAL A 47 22.39 0.49 23.70
CA VAL A 47 21.97 -0.75 24.34
C VAL A 47 23.12 -1.76 24.31
N THR A 48 23.48 -2.25 25.50
CA THR A 48 24.54 -3.25 25.63
C THR A 48 24.05 -4.65 25.26
N PRO A 49 24.94 -5.54 24.76
CA PRO A 49 24.56 -6.95 24.51
C PRO A 49 24.00 -7.67 25.74
N ALA A 50 24.44 -7.30 26.94
CA ALA A 50 23.93 -7.86 28.19
C ALA A 50 22.48 -7.45 28.46
N GLN A 51 22.11 -6.19 28.19
CA GLN A 51 20.72 -5.73 28.28
C GLN A 51 19.86 -6.37 27.19
N ALA A 52 20.36 -6.44 25.95
CA ALA A 52 19.63 -7.06 24.85
C ALA A 52 19.28 -8.54 25.12
N ARG A 53 20.21 -9.33 25.65
CA ARG A 53 19.93 -10.73 26.04
C ARG A 53 18.86 -10.83 27.13
N ARG A 54 18.89 -9.95 28.13
CA ARG A 54 17.86 -9.90 29.17
C ARG A 54 16.49 -9.51 28.61
N LEU A 55 16.45 -8.64 27.60
CA LEU A 55 15.21 -8.34 26.88
C LEU A 55 14.68 -9.59 26.17
N CYS A 56 15.53 -10.38 25.50
CA CYS A 56 15.12 -11.65 24.90
C CYS A 56 14.56 -12.64 25.94
N GLU A 57 15.17 -12.74 27.13
CA GLU A 57 14.72 -13.65 28.20
C GLU A 57 13.28 -13.36 28.70
N ILE A 58 12.84 -12.11 28.63
CA ILE A 58 11.50 -11.70 29.05
C ILE A 58 10.51 -11.52 27.89
N ALA A 59 11.03 -11.51 26.66
CA ALA A 59 10.25 -11.34 25.45
C ALA A 59 9.51 -12.63 25.09
N ARG A 60 8.61 -12.51 24.13
CA ARG A 60 7.92 -13.64 23.51
C ARG A 60 8.17 -13.59 22.00
N PRO A 61 8.08 -14.72 21.28
CA PRO A 61 8.09 -14.68 19.83
C PRO A 61 6.99 -13.73 19.36
N ALA A 62 7.37 -12.74 18.54
CA ALA A 62 6.45 -11.74 18.06
C ALA A 62 5.45 -12.37 17.10
N ARG A 63 4.20 -11.93 17.20
CA ARG A 63 3.14 -12.40 16.31
C ARG A 63 3.02 -11.45 15.12
N TYR A 64 2.49 -11.92 14.00
CA TYR A 64 2.10 -11.04 12.90
C TYR A 64 0.60 -11.10 12.65
N GLY A 65 0.05 -9.99 12.19
CA GLY A 65 -1.35 -9.88 11.80
C GLY A 65 -1.52 -10.39 10.37
N ARG A 66 -2.54 -11.21 10.15
CA ARG A 66 -3.01 -11.62 8.83
C ARG A 66 -4.51 -11.39 8.77
N ARG A 67 -4.92 -10.24 8.23
CA ARG A 67 -6.32 -9.75 8.32
C ARG A 67 -6.76 -9.71 9.79
N GLU A 68 -7.79 -10.47 10.16
CA GLU A 68 -8.30 -10.56 11.54
C GLU A 68 -7.54 -11.59 12.40
N GLN A 69 -6.65 -12.39 11.82
CA GLN A 69 -5.95 -13.46 12.53
C GLN A 69 -4.59 -12.97 13.03
N THR A 70 -4.22 -13.42 14.23
CA THR A 70 -2.87 -13.22 14.78
C THR A 70 -2.13 -14.54 14.72
N LEU A 71 -1.13 -14.66 13.85
CA LEU A 71 -0.40 -15.91 13.56
C LEU A 71 1.03 -15.88 14.11
N LEU A 72 1.57 -17.09 14.32
CA LEU A 72 2.95 -17.37 14.68
C LEU A 72 3.54 -18.30 13.62
N ASP A 73 4.35 -17.75 12.72
CA ASP A 73 5.12 -18.50 11.74
C ASP A 73 6.53 -17.91 11.69
N ALA A 74 7.49 -18.68 12.20
CA ALA A 74 8.89 -18.28 12.28
C ALA A 74 9.56 -18.17 10.90
N ASN A 75 8.95 -18.76 9.85
CA ASN A 75 9.44 -18.56 8.50
C ASN A 75 9.05 -17.19 7.94
N VAL A 76 7.96 -16.58 8.43
CA VAL A 76 7.50 -15.25 8.01
C VAL A 76 8.06 -14.16 8.90
N ARG A 77 8.03 -14.38 10.22
CA ARG A 77 8.49 -13.42 11.23
C ARG A 77 9.20 -14.15 12.35
N ASP A 78 10.49 -13.94 12.45
CA ASP A 78 11.30 -14.39 13.58
C ASP A 78 11.87 -13.15 14.28
N THR A 79 11.27 -12.75 15.39
CA THR A 79 11.73 -11.64 16.22
C THR A 79 11.16 -11.75 17.63
N TRP A 80 11.86 -11.18 18.61
CA TRP A 80 11.41 -11.10 19.99
C TRP A 80 10.58 -9.84 20.21
N GLU A 81 9.39 -9.96 20.80
CA GLU A 81 8.55 -8.85 21.24
C GLU A 81 8.53 -8.77 22.76
N VAL A 82 8.94 -7.62 23.29
CA VAL A 82 8.81 -7.30 24.71
C VAL A 82 7.36 -6.85 24.95
N PRO A 83 6.60 -7.51 25.85
CA PRO A 83 5.23 -7.12 26.13
C PRO A 83 5.09 -5.64 26.50
N ARG A 84 4.17 -4.93 25.84
CA ARG A 84 3.98 -3.47 26.01
C ARG A 84 3.73 -3.06 27.47
N ASP A 85 3.04 -3.90 28.24
CA ASP A 85 2.76 -3.68 29.67
C ASP A 85 4.03 -3.71 30.56
N ARG A 86 5.15 -4.20 30.03
CA ARG A 86 6.46 -4.17 30.70
C ARG A 86 7.31 -2.97 30.33
N VAL A 87 6.96 -2.23 29.27
CA VAL A 87 7.76 -1.11 28.77
C VAL A 87 7.16 0.20 29.28
N THR A 88 7.95 0.94 30.03
CA THR A 88 7.61 2.30 30.51
C THR A 88 8.56 3.30 29.87
N ILE A 89 8.01 4.33 29.25
CA ILE A 89 8.77 5.45 28.67
C ILE A 89 8.38 6.71 29.44
N ASP A 90 9.35 7.54 29.84
CA ASP A 90 9.06 8.89 30.36
C ASP A 90 8.53 9.77 29.22
N GLU A 91 7.21 9.77 29.03
CA GLU A 91 6.57 10.52 27.95
C GLU A 91 6.85 12.02 28.00
N ARG A 92 7.06 12.59 29.19
CA ARG A 92 7.26 14.03 29.32
C ARG A 92 8.59 14.45 28.71
N GLN A 93 9.65 13.73 29.05
CA GLN A 93 10.97 13.98 28.45
C GLN A 93 10.96 13.56 26.99
N TRP A 94 10.41 12.39 26.67
CA TRP A 94 10.46 11.86 25.32
C TRP A 94 9.80 12.78 24.28
N ARG A 95 8.72 13.48 24.66
CA ARG A 95 8.06 14.49 23.81
C ARG A 95 8.98 15.62 23.36
N GLU A 96 10.01 15.98 24.13
CA GLU A 96 10.96 17.04 23.77
C GLU A 96 11.77 16.68 22.52
N THR A 97 12.03 15.39 22.28
CA THR A 97 12.67 14.90 21.04
C THR A 97 11.63 14.46 20.00
N LEU A 98 10.58 13.76 20.43
CA LEU A 98 9.64 13.13 19.51
C LEU A 98 8.78 14.16 18.76
N LEU A 99 8.26 15.21 19.41
CA LEU A 99 7.35 16.15 18.76
C LEU A 99 8.03 16.96 17.64
N PRO A 100 9.24 17.54 17.82
CA PRO A 100 9.94 18.19 16.72
C PRO A 100 10.28 17.22 15.58
N MET A 101 10.64 15.97 15.91
CA MET A 101 10.92 14.95 14.92
C MET A 101 9.67 14.59 14.11
N LEU A 102 8.52 14.46 14.76
CA LEU A 102 7.24 14.20 14.08
C LEU A 102 6.85 15.33 13.13
N ASP A 103 7.12 16.59 13.45
CA ASP A 103 6.86 17.71 12.51
C ASP A 103 7.78 17.68 11.27
N ILE A 104 9.05 17.32 11.46
CA ILE A 104 9.99 17.10 10.34
C ILE A 104 9.51 15.94 9.46
N LEU A 105 9.18 14.80 10.07
CA LEU A 105 8.70 13.62 9.35
C LEU A 105 7.36 13.89 8.65
N ARG A 106 6.45 14.65 9.27
CA ARG A 106 5.20 15.13 8.64
C ARG A 106 5.48 15.87 7.34
N ALA A 107 6.39 16.84 7.37
CA ALA A 107 6.74 17.63 6.19
C ALA A 107 7.37 16.75 5.10
N GLU A 108 8.22 15.79 5.46
CA GLU A 108 8.86 14.88 4.52
C GLU A 108 7.94 13.83 3.92
N LEU A 109 6.91 13.41 4.66
CA LEU A 109 5.82 12.59 4.13
C LEU A 109 4.86 13.39 3.23
N GLY A 110 5.00 14.72 3.20
CA GLY A 110 4.19 15.61 2.37
C GLY A 110 2.81 15.91 2.92
N LEU A 111 2.64 15.78 4.23
CA LEU A 111 1.43 16.17 4.92
C LEU A 111 1.44 17.69 5.16
N PRO A 112 0.28 18.35 5.16
CA PRO A 112 0.20 19.80 5.23
C PRO A 112 0.57 20.33 6.63
N PRO A 113 0.92 21.62 6.78
CA PRO A 113 1.35 22.19 8.07
C PRO A 113 0.29 22.21 9.18
N ASP A 114 -0.99 22.10 8.82
CA ASP A 114 -2.13 22.02 9.73
C ASP A 114 -2.50 20.57 10.11
N CYS A 115 -1.78 19.58 9.57
CA CYS A 115 -1.82 18.20 10.04
C CYS A 115 -0.87 18.05 11.24
N GLU A 116 -1.32 17.47 12.34
CA GLU A 116 -0.49 17.09 13.47
C GLU A 116 -0.28 15.58 13.45
N LEU A 117 0.98 15.13 13.52
CA LEU A 117 1.29 13.73 13.70
C LEU A 117 1.40 13.39 15.18
N SER A 118 0.77 12.29 15.57
CA SER A 118 0.95 11.66 16.87
C SER A 118 1.44 10.23 16.70
N ALA A 119 2.27 9.77 17.63
CA ALA A 119 2.88 8.44 17.60
C ALA A 119 2.44 7.64 18.83
N GLU A 120 1.75 6.54 18.61
CA GLU A 120 1.27 5.65 19.67
C GLU A 120 2.12 4.39 19.73
N LEU A 121 2.81 4.16 20.85
CA LEU A 121 3.70 3.00 20.99
C LEU A 121 2.91 1.71 20.81
N HIS A 122 3.26 0.98 19.76
CA HIS A 122 2.66 -0.30 19.40
C HIS A 122 3.45 -1.45 20.02
N SER A 123 4.75 -1.53 19.75
CA SER A 123 5.59 -2.66 20.18
C SER A 123 7.05 -2.27 20.42
N MET A 124 7.75 -3.05 21.25
CA MET A 124 9.21 -3.03 21.36
C MET A 124 9.75 -4.37 20.87
N LEU A 125 10.60 -4.34 19.84
CA LEU A 125 11.13 -5.55 19.20
C LEU A 125 12.64 -5.66 19.39
N VAL A 126 13.12 -6.90 19.55
CA VAL A 126 14.54 -7.25 19.60
C VAL A 126 14.80 -8.32 18.56
N TYR A 127 15.75 -8.06 17.67
CA TYR A 127 16.23 -9.01 16.68
C TYR A 127 17.62 -9.46 17.09
N GLU A 128 17.79 -10.76 17.30
CA GLU A 128 19.09 -11.40 17.47
C GLU A 128 19.61 -11.95 16.14
N ARG A 129 20.83 -12.48 16.14
CA ARG A 129 21.44 -13.06 14.95
C ARG A 129 20.53 -14.11 14.30
N GLY A 130 20.28 -13.94 13.00
CA GLY A 130 19.44 -14.80 12.17
C GLY A 130 17.99 -14.33 12.07
N GLN A 131 17.51 -13.50 13.00
CA GLN A 131 16.14 -13.01 13.05
C GLN A 131 15.85 -11.94 11.99
N PHE A 132 14.61 -11.94 11.49
CA PHE A 132 14.16 -11.17 10.34
C PHE A 132 12.65 -10.97 10.36
N PHE A 133 12.14 -10.16 9.43
CA PHE A 133 10.72 -10.09 9.13
C PHE A 133 10.56 -9.97 7.61
N GLN A 134 9.92 -10.95 6.97
CA GLN A 134 9.69 -10.91 5.53
C GLN A 134 8.89 -9.69 5.09
N ARG A 135 8.95 -9.41 3.79
CA ARG A 135 8.18 -8.37 3.10
C ARG A 135 6.69 -8.49 3.44
N HIS A 136 6.12 -7.40 3.92
CA HIS A 136 4.71 -7.28 4.26
C HIS A 136 4.25 -5.82 4.23
N GLN A 137 2.94 -5.60 4.27
CA GLN A 137 2.33 -4.29 4.50
C GLN A 137 1.70 -4.25 5.89
N ASP A 138 1.65 -3.06 6.49
CA ASP A 138 1.01 -2.87 7.79
C ASP A 138 -0.50 -2.74 7.64
N SER A 139 -1.25 -3.35 8.55
CA SER A 139 -2.69 -3.08 8.67
C SER A 139 -2.93 -1.82 9.50
N GLU A 140 -4.01 -1.11 9.18
CA GLU A 140 -4.53 -0.02 10.03
C GLU A 140 -4.99 -0.61 11.38
N LYS A 141 -4.46 -0.06 12.48
CA LYS A 141 -4.68 -0.55 13.85
C LYS A 141 -5.40 0.47 14.75
N ALA A 142 -5.60 1.68 14.25
CA ALA A 142 -6.25 2.77 14.96
C ALA A 142 -6.92 3.72 13.96
N ASP A 143 -8.00 4.37 14.37
CA ASP A 143 -8.68 5.38 13.56
C ASP A 143 -7.72 6.54 13.26
N GLY A 144 -7.60 6.89 11.97
CA GLY A 144 -6.69 7.95 11.52
C GLY A 144 -5.22 7.53 11.48
N MET A 145 -4.90 6.23 11.66
CA MET A 145 -3.56 5.71 11.38
C MET A 145 -3.26 5.85 9.89
N ILE A 146 -2.19 6.57 9.57
CA ILE A 146 -1.72 6.75 8.19
C ILE A 146 -0.51 5.88 7.86
N GLY A 147 0.17 5.36 8.88
CA GLY A 147 1.38 4.55 8.70
C GLY A 147 2.10 4.24 10.00
N THR A 148 3.39 3.98 9.89
CA THR A 148 4.23 3.44 10.97
C THR A 148 5.48 4.28 11.15
N LEU A 149 5.88 4.49 12.41
CA LEU A 149 7.18 5.03 12.78
C LEU A 149 7.99 3.95 13.49
N VAL A 150 9.14 3.61 12.94
CA VAL A 150 10.13 2.75 13.57
C VAL A 150 11.24 3.62 14.15
N VAL A 151 11.46 3.53 15.47
CA VAL A 151 12.59 4.15 16.16
C VAL A 151 13.59 3.06 16.53
N THR A 152 14.68 2.98 15.80
CA THR A 152 15.79 2.06 16.10
C THR A 152 16.66 2.65 17.20
N LEU A 153 16.81 1.92 18.31
CA LEU A 153 17.64 2.32 19.44
C LEU A 153 19.12 2.16 19.07
N PRO A 154 20.02 3.05 19.57
CA PRO A 154 21.43 2.88 19.35
C PRO A 154 21.93 1.56 19.94
N SER A 155 22.52 0.70 19.12
CA SER A 155 23.14 -0.55 19.54
C SER A 155 24.15 -1.04 18.49
N ALA A 156 25.08 -1.91 18.89
CA ALA A 156 26.00 -2.54 17.96
C ALA A 156 25.32 -3.74 17.28
N PHE A 157 25.09 -3.65 15.97
CA PHE A 157 24.60 -4.75 15.14
C PHE A 157 25.02 -4.57 13.67
N THR A 158 24.97 -5.66 12.90
CA THR A 158 25.16 -5.67 11.43
C THR A 158 24.08 -6.49 10.75
N GLY A 159 23.75 -6.16 9.50
CA GLY A 159 22.52 -6.63 8.87
C GLY A 159 21.30 -5.99 9.52
N GLY A 160 20.13 -6.64 9.49
CA GLY A 160 18.95 -6.11 10.18
C GLY A 160 18.35 -4.87 9.52
N GLU A 161 18.71 -4.56 8.27
CA GLU A 161 18.24 -3.35 7.60
C GLU A 161 16.72 -3.38 7.45
N LEU A 162 16.08 -2.23 7.74
CA LEU A 162 14.67 -2.01 7.41
C LEU A 162 14.61 -1.49 5.98
N VAL A 163 14.01 -2.25 5.08
CA VAL A 163 13.78 -1.86 3.69
C VAL A 163 12.31 -1.54 3.52
N ILE A 164 12.01 -0.33 3.03
CA ILE A 164 10.66 0.12 2.69
C ILE A 164 10.62 0.34 1.18
N GLU A 165 9.59 -0.18 0.54
CA GLU A 165 9.37 -0.09 -0.89
C GLU A 165 7.96 0.42 -1.19
N GLN A 166 7.86 1.34 -2.15
CA GLN A 166 6.60 1.71 -2.76
C GLN A 166 6.83 1.92 -4.26
N GLN A 167 6.03 1.25 -5.09
CA GLN A 167 6.06 1.39 -6.56
C GLN A 167 7.49 1.23 -7.15
N GLY A 168 8.23 0.22 -6.70
CA GLY A 168 9.59 -0.09 -7.15
C GLY A 168 10.70 0.84 -6.61
N THR A 169 10.36 1.88 -5.84
CA THR A 169 11.34 2.77 -5.20
C THR A 169 11.61 2.29 -3.78
N LYS A 170 12.89 2.21 -3.39
CA LYS A 170 13.33 1.69 -2.07
C LYS A 170 13.97 2.76 -1.19
N VAL A 171 13.64 2.74 0.10
CA VAL A 171 14.33 3.43 1.18
C VAL A 171 14.83 2.38 2.18
N THR A 172 16.13 2.42 2.51
CA THR A 172 16.74 1.45 3.43
C THR A 172 17.31 2.17 4.66
N ASP A 173 16.99 1.69 5.86
CA ASP A 173 17.58 2.14 7.13
C ASP A 173 18.46 1.04 7.74
N GLN A 174 19.67 1.41 8.13
CA GLN A 174 20.64 0.51 8.77
C GLN A 174 20.76 0.75 10.28
N GLY A 175 19.99 1.70 10.83
CA GLY A 175 20.16 2.18 12.20
C GLY A 175 21.44 2.98 12.42
N SER A 176 21.77 3.24 13.68
CA SER A 176 23.00 3.91 14.11
C SER A 176 23.49 3.30 15.42
N PRO A 177 24.81 3.16 15.64
CA PRO A 177 25.35 2.69 16.91
C PRO A 177 25.31 3.75 18.02
N GLU A 178 25.14 5.03 17.67
CA GLU A 178 25.27 6.16 18.60
C GLU A 178 23.99 6.99 18.72
N GLU A 179 23.20 7.08 17.65
CA GLU A 179 22.00 7.90 17.58
C GLU A 179 20.74 7.05 17.41
N LEU A 180 19.57 7.62 17.71
CA LEU A 180 18.31 7.02 17.30
C LEU A 180 18.14 7.16 15.79
N SER A 181 17.64 6.13 15.12
CA SER A 181 17.13 6.23 13.75
C SER A 181 15.61 6.25 13.76
N PHE A 182 15.01 7.25 13.13
CA PHE A 182 13.58 7.42 12.96
C PHE A 182 13.21 7.17 11.51
N VAL A 183 12.34 6.20 11.26
CA VAL A 183 11.86 5.86 9.93
C VAL A 183 10.34 5.88 9.94
N ALA A 184 9.75 6.85 9.26
CA ALA A 184 8.30 6.97 9.09
C ALA A 184 7.91 6.61 7.66
N PHE A 185 6.85 5.84 7.49
CA PHE A 185 6.33 5.45 6.17
C PHE A 185 4.82 5.20 6.22
N TYR A 186 4.15 5.35 5.07
CA TYR A 186 2.70 5.10 4.97
C TYR A 186 2.37 3.61 5.11
N GLY A 187 1.19 3.30 5.64
CA GLY A 187 0.80 1.91 5.97
C GLY A 187 0.70 0.97 4.76
N ASP A 188 0.46 1.54 3.57
CA ASP A 188 0.41 0.81 2.29
C ASP A 188 1.79 0.59 1.66
N CYS A 189 2.88 0.98 2.32
CA CYS A 189 4.22 0.63 1.85
C CYS A 189 4.57 -0.80 2.24
N GLU A 190 5.20 -1.52 1.32
CA GLU A 190 5.82 -2.80 1.62
C GLU A 190 7.10 -2.59 2.39
N HIS A 191 7.34 -3.43 3.39
CA HIS A 191 8.57 -3.36 4.14
C HIS A 191 9.00 -4.72 4.68
N GLU A 192 10.31 -4.86 4.86
CA GLU A 192 10.95 -6.04 5.41
C GLU A 192 12.09 -5.62 6.34
N VAL A 193 12.44 -6.53 7.25
CA VAL A 193 13.67 -6.44 8.04
C VAL A 193 14.58 -7.59 7.62
N LEU A 194 15.70 -7.25 6.99
CA LEU A 194 16.69 -8.25 6.56
C LEU A 194 17.29 -8.99 7.77
N PRO A 195 17.85 -10.19 7.59
CA PRO A 195 18.42 -10.94 8.70
C PRO A 195 19.54 -10.19 9.42
N VAL A 196 19.49 -10.15 10.76
CA VAL A 196 20.61 -9.67 11.57
C VAL A 196 21.75 -10.67 11.49
N THR A 197 22.95 -10.22 11.13
CA THR A 197 24.12 -11.08 10.97
C THR A 197 25.00 -11.12 12.22
N ASP A 198 25.06 -10.01 12.96
CA ASP A 198 25.76 -9.91 14.24
C ASP A 198 25.10 -8.86 15.15
N GLY A 199 25.23 -9.05 16.47
CA GLY A 199 24.70 -8.12 17.47
C GLY A 199 23.18 -8.24 17.70
N PHE A 200 22.59 -7.14 18.18
CA PHE A 200 21.16 -7.04 18.48
C PHE A 200 20.60 -5.73 17.95
N ARG A 201 19.54 -5.80 17.14
CA ARG A 201 18.78 -4.65 16.68
C ARG A 201 17.55 -4.48 17.57
N ILE A 202 17.41 -3.34 18.23
CA ILE A 202 16.28 -3.04 19.12
C ILE A 202 15.49 -1.87 18.56
N THR A 203 14.16 -2.02 18.49
CA THR A 203 13.29 -1.00 17.92
C THR A 203 12.06 -0.74 18.79
N LEU A 204 11.56 0.49 18.73
CA LEU A 204 10.23 0.87 19.17
C LEU A 204 9.39 1.16 17.92
N THR A 205 8.30 0.44 17.73
CA THR A 205 7.37 0.65 16.63
C THR A 205 6.17 1.42 17.14
N TYR A 206 5.79 2.48 16.42
CA TYR A 206 4.66 3.34 16.73
C TYR A 206 3.67 3.35 15.58
N ASN A 207 2.39 3.36 15.89
CA ASN A 207 1.35 3.73 14.92
C ASN A 207 1.40 5.25 14.74
N LEU A 208 1.53 5.73 13.51
CA LEU A 208 1.44 7.15 13.17
C LEU A 208 0.00 7.52 12.87
N VAL A 209 -0.56 8.37 13.72
CA VAL A 209 -1.94 8.86 13.61
C VAL A 209 -1.91 10.33 13.21
N ALA A 210 -2.56 10.65 12.10
CA ALA A 210 -2.74 12.02 11.64
C ALA A 210 -3.98 12.65 12.28
N LYS A 211 -3.83 13.87 12.77
CA LYS A 211 -4.93 14.69 13.29
C LYS A 211 -5.00 16.01 12.51
N GLY A 212 -6.21 16.48 12.24
CA GLY A 212 -6.41 17.67 11.42
C GLY A 212 -6.57 17.32 9.94
N ARG A 213 -6.36 18.31 9.06
CA ARG A 213 -6.63 18.16 7.63
C ARG A 213 -5.46 17.41 6.97
N THR A 214 -5.73 16.28 6.34
CA THR A 214 -4.81 15.71 5.31
C THR A 214 -5.37 15.87 3.90
N GLY A 215 -6.55 16.49 3.80
CA GLY A 215 -7.29 16.58 2.55
C GLY A 215 -6.79 17.61 1.55
N PRO A 216 -7.34 17.56 0.33
CA PRO A 216 -6.89 18.38 -0.79
C PRO A 216 -7.15 19.87 -0.54
N ASP A 217 -6.21 20.70 -0.95
CA ASP A 217 -6.37 22.16 -0.98
C ASP A 217 -6.65 22.68 -2.39
N ALA A 218 -7.91 22.57 -2.81
CA ALA A 218 -8.35 23.10 -4.10
C ALA A 218 -8.15 24.62 -4.21
N ALA A 219 -8.20 25.35 -3.09
CA ALA A 219 -8.03 26.80 -3.10
C ALA A 219 -6.59 27.20 -3.46
N ALA A 220 -5.59 26.41 -3.07
CA ALA A 220 -4.21 26.60 -3.48
C ALA A 220 -4.01 26.51 -5.00
N PHE A 221 -4.85 25.74 -5.70
CA PHE A 221 -4.80 25.56 -7.14
C PHE A 221 -5.74 26.47 -7.93
N ALA A 222 -6.62 27.24 -7.28
CA ALA A 222 -7.64 28.05 -7.95
C ALA A 222 -7.08 29.07 -8.96
N THR A 223 -5.85 29.57 -8.73
CA THR A 223 -5.14 30.47 -9.64
C THR A 223 -3.95 29.81 -10.34
N HIS A 224 -3.74 28.50 -10.14
CA HIS A 224 -2.61 27.79 -10.72
C HIS A 224 -2.87 27.53 -12.22
N PRO A 225 -1.93 27.84 -13.13
CA PRO A 225 -2.13 27.66 -14.58
C PRO A 225 -2.52 26.23 -14.97
N ALA A 226 -1.95 25.22 -14.28
CA ALA A 226 -2.28 23.82 -14.53
C ALA A 226 -3.77 23.51 -14.28
N ALA A 227 -4.45 24.18 -13.34
CA ALA A 227 -5.87 23.97 -13.08
C ALA A 227 -6.72 24.45 -14.26
N ALA A 228 -6.37 25.59 -14.86
CA ALA A 228 -7.04 26.12 -16.05
C ALA A 228 -6.82 25.20 -17.27
N SER A 229 -5.58 24.76 -17.49
CA SER A 229 -5.25 23.82 -18.58
C SER A 229 -5.95 22.47 -18.39
N LEU A 230 -5.99 21.95 -17.16
CA LEU A 230 -6.70 20.73 -16.85
C LEU A 230 -8.21 20.89 -17.09
N ALA A 231 -8.81 22.01 -16.68
CA ALA A 231 -10.22 22.29 -16.94
C ALA A 231 -10.55 22.32 -18.45
N GLU A 232 -9.66 22.84 -19.29
CA GLU A 232 -9.81 22.76 -20.74
C GLU A 232 -9.74 21.33 -21.26
N GLN A 233 -8.82 20.50 -20.75
CA GLN A 233 -8.75 19.09 -21.12
C GLN A 233 -9.99 18.31 -20.66
N LEU A 234 -10.50 18.58 -19.46
CA LEU A 234 -11.75 17.99 -18.97
C LEU A 234 -12.92 18.33 -19.91
N ARG A 235 -13.04 19.59 -20.35
CA ARG A 235 -14.09 19.98 -21.32
C ARG A 235 -13.92 19.27 -22.66
N ALA A 236 -12.69 19.17 -23.15
CA ALA A 236 -12.39 18.45 -24.38
C ALA A 236 -12.76 16.96 -24.27
N HIS A 237 -12.44 16.33 -23.13
CA HIS A 237 -12.79 14.94 -22.82
C HIS A 237 -14.29 14.72 -22.93
N PHE A 238 -15.10 15.51 -22.22
CA PHE A 238 -16.56 15.33 -22.17
C PHE A 238 -17.34 15.87 -23.38
N THR A 239 -16.67 16.47 -24.38
CA THR A 239 -17.34 16.95 -25.61
C THR A 239 -16.88 16.25 -26.88
N THR A 240 -15.75 15.54 -26.85
CA THR A 240 -15.21 14.83 -28.03
C THR A 240 -15.82 13.43 -28.10
N PRO A 241 -16.57 13.09 -29.16
CA PRO A 241 -17.07 11.73 -29.33
C PRO A 241 -15.94 10.72 -29.52
N VAL A 242 -16.11 9.53 -28.92
CA VAL A 242 -15.22 8.38 -29.08
C VAL A 242 -15.99 7.10 -29.29
N GLU A 243 -15.33 6.16 -29.96
CA GLU A 243 -15.76 4.77 -29.96
C GLU A 243 -15.65 4.20 -28.55
N SER A 244 -16.79 3.83 -27.98
CA SER A 244 -16.85 3.25 -26.64
C SER A 244 -16.50 1.76 -26.70
N THR A 245 -15.54 1.31 -25.90
CA THR A 245 -15.09 -0.10 -25.86
C THR A 245 -15.98 -1.01 -25.01
N THR A 246 -16.93 -0.44 -24.25
CA THR A 246 -17.75 -1.15 -23.25
C THR A 246 -19.06 -1.78 -23.78
N TRP A 247 -19.28 -1.84 -25.09
CA TRP A 247 -20.53 -2.36 -25.67
C TRP A 247 -20.39 -3.78 -26.23
N PRO A 248 -21.39 -4.66 -26.05
CA PRO A 248 -21.35 -6.02 -26.59
C PRO A 248 -21.27 -5.99 -28.13
N ALA A 249 -20.46 -6.90 -28.68
CA ALA A 249 -20.02 -7.05 -30.08
C ALA A 249 -21.13 -7.09 -31.17
N HIS A 250 -22.39 -6.88 -30.82
CA HIS A 250 -23.56 -6.98 -31.70
C HIS A 250 -24.27 -5.64 -31.97
N ARG A 251 -23.73 -4.49 -31.53
CA ARG A 251 -24.17 -3.16 -31.98
C ARG A 251 -23.02 -2.39 -32.62
N GLN A 252 -23.33 -1.62 -33.67
CA GLN A 252 -22.36 -0.69 -34.27
C GLN A 252 -21.82 0.26 -33.19
N PRO A 253 -20.50 0.54 -33.16
CA PRO A 253 -19.92 1.52 -32.25
C PRO A 253 -20.61 2.86 -32.50
N ALA A 254 -21.32 3.36 -31.50
CA ALA A 254 -21.84 4.72 -31.54
C ALA A 254 -20.77 5.63 -30.93
N GLU A 255 -20.20 6.52 -31.74
CA GLU A 255 -19.33 7.58 -31.23
C GLU A 255 -20.14 8.44 -30.24
N ARG A 256 -19.69 8.47 -28.99
CA ARG A 256 -20.31 9.29 -27.95
C ARG A 256 -19.23 9.89 -27.05
N PRO A 257 -19.46 11.06 -26.46
CA PRO A 257 -18.56 11.56 -25.43
C PRO A 257 -18.50 10.59 -24.23
N PRO A 258 -17.34 10.44 -23.58
CA PRO A 258 -17.19 9.71 -22.32
C PRO A 258 -18.15 10.20 -21.25
N ARG A 259 -18.56 9.31 -20.33
CA ARG A 259 -19.54 9.65 -19.28
C ARG A 259 -18.86 10.12 -18.00
N GLN A 260 -17.64 9.67 -17.77
CA GLN A 260 -16.82 10.00 -16.62
C GLN A 260 -15.33 10.02 -17.01
N LEU A 261 -14.53 10.57 -16.11
CA LEU A 261 -13.09 10.43 -16.08
C LEU A 261 -12.72 9.74 -14.77
N VAL A 262 -11.87 8.73 -14.83
CA VAL A 262 -11.34 7.99 -13.69
C VAL A 262 -9.83 8.16 -13.66
N TYR A 263 -9.31 8.82 -12.63
CA TYR A 263 -7.88 8.98 -12.41
C TYR A 263 -7.45 8.14 -11.21
N LEU A 264 -6.54 7.19 -11.42
CA LEU A 264 -6.06 6.32 -10.34
C LEU A 264 -5.06 7.04 -9.44
N LEU A 265 -5.23 6.88 -8.13
CA LEU A 265 -4.34 7.40 -7.10
C LEU A 265 -3.15 6.46 -6.87
N ASP A 266 -2.10 6.97 -6.23
CA ASP A 266 -0.85 6.26 -5.99
C ASP A 266 -0.93 5.34 -4.76
N HIS A 267 -1.57 5.81 -3.69
CA HIS A 267 -1.68 5.04 -2.45
C HIS A 267 -2.85 4.05 -2.48
N GLN A 268 -2.68 2.96 -1.72
CA GLN A 268 -3.79 2.10 -1.37
C GLN A 268 -4.50 2.62 -0.12
N TYR A 269 -5.82 2.48 -0.09
CA TYR A 269 -6.65 2.94 1.01
C TYR A 269 -7.65 1.85 1.43
N SER A 270 -7.88 1.76 2.75
CA SER A 270 -8.98 0.99 3.30
C SER A 270 -10.29 1.80 3.20
N GLN A 271 -11.44 1.14 3.36
CA GLN A 271 -12.72 1.87 3.41
C GLN A 271 -12.81 2.82 4.62
N GLN A 272 -12.11 2.53 5.72
CA GLN A 272 -12.11 3.34 6.95
C GLN A 272 -11.10 4.51 6.89
N GLY A 273 -9.99 4.30 6.20
CA GLY A 273 -8.92 5.27 6.00
C GLY A 273 -9.03 6.06 4.69
N PHE A 274 -10.18 6.04 4.01
CA PHE A 274 -10.40 6.72 2.74
C PHE A 274 -11.49 7.79 2.83
N GLY A 275 -11.13 9.00 2.43
CA GLY A 275 -12.01 10.16 2.42
C GLY A 275 -11.25 11.40 2.00
N TRP A 276 -11.99 12.49 1.74
CA TRP A 276 -11.36 13.74 1.31
C TRP A 276 -10.33 14.23 2.31
N ASP A 277 -10.56 14.07 3.61
CA ASP A 277 -9.63 14.49 4.67
C ASP A 277 -8.64 13.41 5.11
N GLN A 278 -8.48 12.33 4.32
CA GLN A 278 -7.62 11.19 4.63
C GLN A 278 -6.67 10.80 3.48
N LEU A 279 -6.59 11.62 2.43
CA LEU A 279 -5.65 11.38 1.33
C LEU A 279 -4.19 11.50 1.81
N LYS A 280 -3.34 10.63 1.28
CA LYS A 280 -1.92 10.50 1.64
C LYS A 280 -1.05 11.24 0.63
N GLY A 281 -0.11 12.04 1.13
CA GLY A 281 0.95 12.68 0.34
C GLY A 281 0.50 13.29 -0.99
N GLY A 282 1.08 12.79 -2.09
CA GLY A 282 0.83 13.28 -3.45
C GLY A 282 -0.63 13.19 -3.91
N ASP A 283 -1.40 12.22 -3.40
CA ASP A 283 -2.80 12.06 -3.77
C ASP A 283 -3.65 13.25 -3.33
N ALA A 284 -3.37 13.84 -2.17
CA ALA A 284 -4.05 15.04 -1.68
C ALA A 284 -3.78 16.25 -2.60
N ALA A 285 -2.54 16.42 -3.05
CA ALA A 285 -2.16 17.51 -3.94
C ALA A 285 -2.82 17.37 -5.32
N ARG A 286 -2.79 16.16 -5.89
CA ARG A 286 -3.44 15.81 -7.17
C ARG A 286 -4.96 15.96 -7.09
N ALA A 287 -5.57 15.51 -6.01
CA ALA A 287 -6.98 15.75 -5.74
C ALA A 287 -7.30 17.25 -5.66
N GLY A 288 -6.44 18.06 -5.02
CA GLY A 288 -6.58 19.52 -4.98
C GLY A 288 -6.61 20.15 -6.37
N LEU A 289 -5.67 19.77 -7.24
CA LEU A 289 -5.64 20.23 -8.63
C LEU A 289 -6.90 19.81 -9.41
N MET A 290 -7.29 18.54 -9.30
CA MET A 290 -8.47 17.99 -10.00
C MET A 290 -9.76 18.69 -9.55
N LEU A 291 -9.91 18.92 -8.25
CA LEU A 291 -11.07 19.62 -7.68
C LEU A 291 -11.16 21.06 -8.20
N ALA A 292 -10.05 21.79 -8.20
CA ALA A 292 -10.00 23.16 -8.75
C ALA A 292 -10.38 23.19 -10.23
N ALA A 293 -9.83 22.26 -11.03
CA ALA A 293 -10.13 22.16 -12.45
C ALA A 293 -11.59 21.77 -12.73
N ALA A 294 -12.14 20.82 -11.97
CA ALA A 294 -13.54 20.42 -12.07
C ALA A 294 -14.47 21.60 -11.73
N ASP A 295 -14.16 22.38 -10.69
CA ASP A 295 -14.93 23.57 -10.32
C ASP A 295 -14.91 24.63 -11.42
N MET A 296 -13.76 24.88 -12.05
CA MET A 296 -13.63 25.79 -13.20
C MET A 296 -14.39 25.30 -14.44
N ALA A 297 -14.48 23.99 -14.64
CA ALA A 297 -15.18 23.39 -15.76
C ALA A 297 -16.69 23.23 -15.51
N GLY A 298 -17.14 23.35 -14.27
CA GLY A 298 -18.54 23.15 -13.87
C GLY A 298 -18.92 21.67 -13.74
N TYR A 299 -17.97 20.83 -13.35
CA TYR A 299 -18.13 19.38 -13.20
C TYR A 299 -18.15 18.96 -11.73
N ASP A 300 -18.69 17.78 -11.48
CA ASP A 300 -18.69 17.16 -10.16
C ASP A 300 -17.51 16.21 -10.02
N ALA A 301 -17.02 16.08 -8.78
CA ALA A 301 -15.91 15.21 -8.44
C ALA A 301 -16.25 14.36 -7.22
N SER A 302 -15.83 13.11 -7.24
CA SER A 302 -16.00 12.12 -6.17
C SER A 302 -14.73 11.28 -6.02
N LEU A 303 -14.56 10.65 -4.87
CA LEU A 303 -13.54 9.63 -4.64
C LEU A 303 -14.17 8.24 -4.82
N ALA A 304 -13.38 7.26 -5.23
CA ALA A 304 -13.83 5.88 -5.32
C ALA A 304 -12.74 4.89 -4.94
N LEU A 305 -13.14 3.76 -4.37
CA LEU A 305 -12.30 2.56 -4.35
C LEU A 305 -12.59 1.75 -5.60
N ALA A 306 -11.53 1.17 -6.16
CA ALA A 306 -11.57 0.38 -7.38
C ALA A 306 -10.82 -0.93 -7.19
N GLU A 307 -11.32 -1.97 -7.83
CA GLU A 307 -10.63 -3.25 -8.01
C GLU A 307 -10.19 -3.33 -9.47
N VAL A 308 -8.92 -3.66 -9.68
CA VAL A 308 -8.35 -3.94 -11.00
C VAL A 308 -8.18 -5.44 -11.12
N GLU A 309 -8.60 -6.02 -12.23
CA GLU A 309 -8.40 -7.41 -12.58
C GLU A 309 -7.59 -7.47 -13.88
N ASP A 310 -6.36 -7.96 -13.78
CA ASP A 310 -5.47 -8.18 -14.91
C ASP A 310 -5.43 -9.68 -15.22
N SER A 311 -5.68 -10.02 -16.48
CA SER A 311 -5.65 -11.39 -16.97
C SER A 311 -4.56 -11.56 -18.01
N TYR A 312 -3.67 -12.52 -17.80
CA TYR A 312 -2.54 -12.84 -18.66
C TYR A 312 -2.73 -14.19 -19.34
N GLU A 313 -2.28 -14.29 -20.58
CA GLU A 313 -2.08 -15.57 -21.26
C GLU A 313 -0.67 -16.05 -20.90
N GLU A 314 -0.53 -17.23 -20.28
CA GLU A 314 0.79 -17.76 -19.93
C GLU A 314 1.38 -18.48 -21.15
N ASP A 315 2.55 -18.01 -21.61
CA ASP A 315 3.26 -18.62 -22.74
C ASP A 315 4.14 -19.79 -22.25
N TYR A 316 4.21 -20.83 -23.05
CA TYR A 316 4.64 -22.17 -22.66
C TYR A 316 6.00 -22.24 -21.91
N THR A 317 5.97 -22.94 -20.75
CA THR A 317 7.02 -23.78 -20.14
C THR A 317 8.20 -23.14 -19.38
N SER A 318 8.15 -23.27 -18.05
CA SER A 318 9.32 -23.73 -17.26
C SER A 318 8.98 -24.62 -16.07
N TYR A 319 7.71 -24.66 -15.61
CA TYR A 319 7.27 -25.58 -14.56
C TYR A 319 5.97 -26.28 -14.96
N MET A 320 6.02 -27.62 -15.12
CA MET A 320 4.83 -28.47 -15.08
C MET A 320 4.29 -28.52 -13.64
N LEU A 321 3.83 -27.38 -13.14
CA LEU A 321 3.17 -27.23 -11.85
C LEU A 321 1.86 -26.51 -12.14
N ILE A 322 0.77 -27.26 -12.31
CA ILE A 322 -0.55 -26.65 -12.40
C ILE A 322 -0.96 -26.32 -10.96
N TYR A 323 -0.55 -25.15 -10.52
CA TYR A 323 -0.91 -24.58 -9.22
C TYR A 323 -2.32 -24.02 -9.35
N ARG A 324 -3.32 -24.68 -8.76
CA ARG A 324 -4.71 -24.22 -8.83
C ARG A 324 -5.10 -23.53 -7.54
N GLN A 325 -5.29 -22.22 -7.57
CA GLN A 325 -5.87 -21.46 -6.47
C GLN A 325 -7.15 -20.76 -6.89
N ARG A 326 -8.26 -21.06 -6.21
CA ARG A 326 -9.57 -20.44 -6.45
C ARG A 326 -9.98 -19.56 -5.26
N TRP A 327 -10.39 -18.34 -5.56
CA TRP A 327 -10.83 -17.37 -4.57
C TRP A 327 -12.31 -17.04 -4.76
N GLU A 328 -13.08 -17.03 -3.66
CA GLU A 328 -14.49 -16.65 -3.68
C GLU A 328 -14.71 -15.35 -2.91
N ARG A 329 -15.61 -14.52 -3.43
CA ARG A 329 -16.03 -13.26 -2.83
C ARG A 329 -16.89 -13.53 -1.60
N VAL A 330 -16.52 -12.93 -0.47
CA VAL A 330 -17.25 -12.93 0.79
C VAL A 330 -17.58 -11.49 1.22
N ALA A 331 -18.44 -11.32 2.21
CA ALA A 331 -18.92 -10.00 2.64
C ALA A 331 -17.78 -9.01 2.97
N ASP A 332 -16.70 -9.51 3.57
CA ASP A 332 -15.57 -8.70 4.04
C ASP A 332 -14.29 -8.89 3.19
N GLY A 333 -14.42 -9.37 1.94
CA GLY A 333 -13.31 -9.49 0.99
C GLY A 333 -13.30 -10.79 0.19
N TRP A 334 -12.15 -11.45 0.14
CA TRP A 334 -11.92 -12.65 -0.69
C TRP A 334 -11.34 -13.79 0.15
N LYS A 335 -11.85 -15.00 -0.03
CA LYS A 335 -11.38 -16.19 0.68
C LYS A 335 -10.88 -17.23 -0.33
N CYS A 336 -9.66 -17.75 -0.14
CA CYS A 336 -9.19 -18.90 -0.89
C CYS A 336 -10.08 -20.08 -0.48
N VAL A 337 -10.74 -20.70 -1.45
CA VAL A 337 -11.63 -21.84 -1.24
C VAL A 337 -11.03 -23.15 -1.74
N GLU A 338 -9.98 -23.07 -2.54
CA GLU A 338 -9.30 -24.20 -3.15
C GLU A 338 -7.85 -23.82 -3.39
N SER A 339 -6.93 -24.67 -2.96
CA SER A 339 -5.54 -24.63 -3.37
C SER A 339 -5.07 -26.07 -3.52
N ALA A 340 -4.46 -26.37 -4.67
CA ALA A 340 -3.96 -27.71 -4.91
C ALA A 340 -2.75 -27.64 -5.85
N ASP A 341 -1.71 -28.39 -5.48
CA ASP A 341 -0.55 -28.62 -6.31
C ASP A 341 -0.82 -29.87 -7.13
N MET A 342 -0.88 -29.73 -8.46
CA MET A 342 -0.99 -30.89 -9.33
C MET A 342 0.41 -31.38 -9.69
N GLU A 343 0.78 -32.53 -9.13
CA GLU A 343 1.99 -33.26 -9.47
C GLU A 343 1.72 -34.23 -10.61
N PHE A 344 2.74 -34.47 -11.43
CA PHE A 344 2.74 -35.53 -12.44
C PHE A 344 3.76 -36.59 -12.03
N ASP A 345 3.42 -37.87 -12.20
CA ASP A 345 4.36 -38.95 -11.97
C ASP A 345 5.42 -39.06 -13.09
N GLU A 346 6.36 -40.01 -12.93
CA GLU A 346 7.45 -40.23 -13.90
C GLU A 346 6.96 -40.61 -15.31
N ASP A 347 5.72 -41.09 -15.43
CA ASP A 347 5.06 -41.46 -16.68
C ASP A 347 4.26 -40.30 -17.30
N GLY A 348 4.22 -39.15 -16.61
CA GLY A 348 3.47 -37.97 -17.02
C GLY A 348 1.97 -38.07 -16.76
N GLU A 349 1.54 -39.02 -15.92
CA GLU A 349 0.15 -39.10 -15.46
C GLU A 349 -0.07 -38.18 -14.26
N MET A 350 -1.24 -37.55 -14.23
CA MET A 350 -1.65 -36.65 -13.15
C MET A 350 -1.83 -37.43 -11.86
N VAL A 351 -1.08 -37.06 -10.82
CA VAL A 351 -1.34 -37.51 -9.45
C VAL A 351 -2.57 -36.75 -8.94
N GLU A 352 -3.49 -37.45 -8.28
CA GLU A 352 -4.63 -36.77 -7.64
C GLU A 352 -4.10 -35.72 -6.65
N PRO A 353 -4.42 -34.43 -6.85
CA PRO A 353 -3.85 -33.38 -6.04
C PRO A 353 -4.38 -33.48 -4.61
N VAL A 354 -3.48 -33.38 -3.63
CA VAL A 354 -3.85 -33.27 -2.23
C VAL A 354 -4.23 -31.81 -1.99
N PRO A 355 -5.50 -31.49 -1.64
CA PRO A 355 -5.88 -30.11 -1.39
C PRO A 355 -5.13 -29.61 -0.16
N ASP A 356 -4.46 -28.47 -0.29
CA ASP A 356 -3.99 -27.73 0.88
C ASP A 356 -5.19 -27.24 1.69
N ASP A 357 -5.04 -27.07 3.01
CA ASP A 357 -6.06 -26.36 3.78
C ASP A 357 -6.11 -24.90 3.30
N PRO A 358 -7.17 -24.46 2.60
CA PRO A 358 -7.25 -23.11 2.04
C PRO A 358 -7.26 -22.04 3.14
N ALA A 359 -7.60 -22.42 4.38
CA ALA A 359 -7.54 -21.53 5.54
C ALA A 359 -6.11 -21.28 6.03
N SER A 360 -5.16 -22.15 5.67
CA SER A 360 -3.76 -22.08 6.10
C SER A 360 -2.86 -21.25 5.18
N LEU A 361 -3.22 -21.14 3.90
CA LEU A 361 -2.38 -20.49 2.87
C LEU A 361 -2.43 -18.96 2.94
N PRO A 362 -1.30 -18.24 3.08
CA PRO A 362 -1.28 -16.79 3.16
C PRO A 362 -1.99 -16.09 2.00
N VAL A 363 -2.61 -14.94 2.27
CA VAL A 363 -3.17 -14.05 1.22
C VAL A 363 -2.06 -13.43 0.37
N LEU A 364 -0.81 -13.60 0.83
CA LEU A 364 0.42 -13.33 0.13
C LEU A 364 1.35 -14.52 0.41
N SER A 365 1.01 -15.72 -0.05
CA SER A 365 2.08 -16.69 -0.34
C SER A 365 2.82 -16.13 -1.54
N SER A 366 4.15 -16.18 -1.54
CA SER A 366 4.98 -16.01 -2.73
C SER A 366 4.26 -16.63 -3.92
N LEU A 367 3.62 -15.79 -4.72
CA LEU A 367 2.84 -16.27 -5.86
C LEU A 367 3.85 -16.99 -6.76
N PRO A 368 3.52 -18.18 -7.28
CA PRO A 368 4.44 -18.89 -8.18
C PRO A 368 4.77 -18.05 -9.42
N LEU A 369 3.93 -17.06 -9.73
CA LEU A 369 4.12 -16.06 -10.78
C LEU A 369 4.00 -14.64 -10.20
N VAL A 370 4.92 -13.76 -10.59
CA VAL A 370 4.93 -12.35 -10.19
C VAL A 370 4.38 -11.49 -11.33
N PRO A 371 3.42 -10.57 -11.11
CA PRO A 371 2.94 -9.66 -12.13
C PRO A 371 4.07 -8.94 -12.88
N GLY A 372 4.09 -9.08 -14.21
CA GLY A 372 5.10 -8.49 -15.08
C GLY A 372 6.48 -9.18 -15.07
N SER A 373 6.63 -10.38 -14.49
CA SER A 373 7.82 -11.20 -14.68
C SER A 373 7.93 -11.71 -16.12
N GLU A 374 9.13 -12.11 -16.55
CA GLU A 374 9.32 -12.76 -17.85
C GLU A 374 8.59 -14.11 -17.96
N ASP A 375 8.24 -14.71 -16.82
CA ASP A 375 7.45 -15.94 -16.73
C ASP A 375 5.94 -15.69 -16.96
N LEU A 376 5.50 -14.43 -16.87
CA LEU A 376 4.14 -14.02 -17.21
C LEU A 376 4.10 -13.69 -18.71
N GLY A 377 3.21 -14.34 -19.47
CA GLY A 377 3.03 -14.01 -20.88
C GLY A 377 2.30 -12.68 -21.09
N GLU A 378 1.68 -12.50 -22.25
CA GLU A 378 1.09 -11.20 -22.62
C GLU A 378 -0.19 -10.89 -21.81
N LEU A 379 -0.36 -9.62 -21.41
CA LEU A 379 -1.60 -9.14 -20.79
C LEU A 379 -2.73 -9.24 -21.83
N ARG A 380 -3.71 -10.09 -21.55
CA ARG A 380 -4.85 -10.35 -22.42
C ARG A 380 -5.91 -9.26 -22.29
N TRP A 381 -6.23 -8.89 -21.05
CA TRP A 381 -7.15 -7.80 -20.74
C TRP A 381 -6.93 -7.30 -19.31
N SER A 382 -7.34 -6.05 -19.07
CA SER A 382 -7.41 -5.44 -17.75
C SER A 382 -8.80 -4.83 -17.59
N THR A 383 -9.47 -5.07 -16.47
CA THR A 383 -10.76 -4.43 -16.16
C THR A 383 -10.67 -3.69 -14.84
N ILE A 384 -11.36 -2.55 -14.77
CA ILE A 384 -11.44 -1.74 -13.55
C ILE A 384 -12.89 -1.62 -13.13
N THR A 385 -13.16 -2.05 -11.91
CA THR A 385 -14.49 -2.00 -11.29
C THR A 385 -14.46 -1.07 -10.08
N LEU A 386 -15.22 0.02 -10.13
CA LEU A 386 -15.50 0.85 -8.96
C LEU A 386 -16.41 0.08 -7.99
N THR A 387 -15.99 -0.03 -6.74
CA THR A 387 -16.69 -0.81 -5.72
C THR A 387 -17.35 0.05 -4.65
N TRP A 388 -16.81 1.24 -4.40
CA TRP A 388 -17.31 2.17 -3.38
C TRP A 388 -17.03 3.60 -3.80
N LEU A 389 -17.91 4.55 -3.43
CA LEU A 389 -17.81 5.95 -3.83
C LEU A 389 -18.06 6.88 -2.63
N ILE A 390 -17.34 7.99 -2.60
CA ILE A 390 -17.54 9.10 -1.66
C ILE A 390 -17.77 10.37 -2.49
N ASP A 391 -18.94 10.98 -2.34
CA ASP A 391 -19.26 12.22 -3.06
C ASP A 391 -18.48 13.43 -2.53
N ARG A 392 -18.66 14.59 -3.17
CA ARG A 392 -18.01 15.86 -2.77
C ARG A 392 -18.31 16.26 -1.31
N SER A 393 -19.45 15.85 -0.77
CA SER A 393 -19.87 16.17 0.62
C SER A 393 -19.28 15.21 1.66
N GLY A 394 -18.64 14.11 1.21
CA GLY A 394 -18.16 13.05 2.08
C GLY A 394 -19.18 11.93 2.30
N ALA A 395 -20.33 11.96 1.62
CA ALA A 395 -21.33 10.91 1.75
C ALA A 395 -20.89 9.66 0.96
N ALA A 396 -20.84 8.54 1.67
CA ALA A 396 -20.52 7.24 1.10
C ALA A 396 -21.72 6.64 0.36
N GLY A 397 -21.47 5.99 -0.77
CA GLY A 397 -22.48 5.34 -1.58
C GLY A 397 -21.88 4.31 -2.56
N GLU A 398 -22.74 3.80 -3.43
CA GLU A 398 -22.32 2.92 -4.52
C GLU A 398 -22.12 3.70 -5.82
N PRO A 399 -21.20 3.29 -6.70
CA PRO A 399 -21.03 3.93 -7.99
C PRO A 399 -22.20 3.60 -8.94
N ASP A 400 -22.80 4.63 -9.54
CA ASP A 400 -23.83 4.45 -10.59
C ASP A 400 -23.30 3.70 -11.82
N VAL A 401 -22.02 3.95 -12.16
CA VAL A 401 -21.28 3.27 -13.22
C VAL A 401 -20.10 2.59 -12.58
N ARG A 402 -20.12 1.27 -12.52
CA ARG A 402 -19.07 0.47 -11.87
C ARG A 402 -17.93 0.10 -12.82
N GLN A 403 -18.25 -0.29 -14.05
CA GLN A 403 -17.26 -0.65 -15.05
C GLN A 403 -16.66 0.59 -15.69
N VAL A 404 -15.33 0.67 -15.73
CA VAL A 404 -14.58 1.77 -16.33
C VAL A 404 -14.04 1.30 -17.68
N GLY A 405 -14.34 2.05 -18.74
CA GLY A 405 -13.75 1.81 -20.07
C GLY A 405 -12.40 2.51 -20.24
N ASP A 406 -11.60 2.05 -21.19
CA ASP A 406 -10.31 2.67 -21.53
C ASP A 406 -10.47 4.15 -21.93
N ASP A 407 -11.61 4.49 -22.54
CA ASP A 407 -11.95 5.87 -22.90
C ASP A 407 -12.30 6.76 -21.71
N GLU A 408 -12.45 6.19 -20.51
CA GLU A 408 -12.72 6.90 -19.26
C GLU A 408 -11.54 6.85 -18.29
N LEU A 409 -10.56 5.98 -18.53
CA LEU A 409 -9.42 5.75 -17.63
C LEU A 409 -8.23 6.64 -17.97
N CYS A 410 -7.83 7.49 -17.01
CA CYS A 410 -6.58 8.22 -17.04
C CYS A 410 -5.62 7.59 -16.03
N THR A 411 -4.63 6.87 -16.55
CA THR A 411 -3.46 6.48 -15.78
C THR A 411 -2.41 7.59 -15.91
N GLY A 412 -1.86 8.07 -14.79
CA GLY A 412 -0.63 8.87 -14.84
C GLY A 412 0.55 8.03 -15.37
N GLU A 413 1.74 8.61 -15.45
CA GLU A 413 2.98 7.90 -15.77
C GLU A 413 3.39 6.88 -14.69
N SER A 414 2.71 6.89 -13.53
CA SER A 414 2.91 5.91 -12.46
C SER A 414 2.57 4.50 -12.93
N LYS A 415 3.60 3.76 -13.34
CA LYS A 415 3.59 2.31 -13.55
C LYS A 415 3.55 1.64 -12.18
N SER A 416 2.38 1.66 -11.55
CA SER A 416 2.21 1.09 -10.23
C SER A 416 2.47 -0.42 -10.28
N THR A 417 3.61 -0.86 -9.76
CA THR A 417 3.85 -2.26 -9.37
C THR A 417 3.17 -2.47 -8.03
N LEU A 418 1.85 -2.67 -8.03
CA LEU A 418 1.13 -3.02 -6.82
C LEU A 418 1.20 -4.53 -6.65
N GLU A 419 1.38 -4.99 -5.42
CA GLU A 419 1.17 -6.41 -5.14
C GLU A 419 -0.33 -6.72 -5.23
N PRO A 420 -0.69 -7.81 -5.93
CA PRO A 420 -2.07 -8.25 -5.99
C PRO A 420 -2.50 -8.77 -4.62
N PHE A 421 -3.73 -8.45 -4.21
CA PHE A 421 -4.28 -8.98 -2.96
C PHE A 421 -4.88 -10.39 -3.13
N ALA A 422 -5.06 -10.82 -4.38
CA ALA A 422 -5.51 -12.14 -4.77
C ALA A 422 -5.00 -12.48 -6.17
N SER A 423 -4.83 -13.77 -6.45
CA SER A 423 -4.52 -14.27 -7.78
C SER A 423 -5.17 -15.63 -8.01
N GLU A 424 -5.45 -15.94 -9.26
CA GLU A 424 -6.00 -17.22 -9.70
C GLU A 424 -5.19 -17.66 -10.90
N ILE A 425 -4.58 -18.82 -10.78
CA ILE A 425 -3.79 -19.43 -11.85
C ILE A 425 -4.54 -20.69 -12.24
N GLU A 426 -4.93 -20.77 -13.49
CA GLU A 426 -5.57 -21.95 -14.07
C GLU A 426 -4.68 -22.50 -15.17
N GLY A 427 -4.26 -23.76 -15.02
CA GLY A 427 -3.54 -24.48 -16.06
C GLY A 427 -4.46 -24.92 -17.20
N TYR A 428 -3.88 -25.69 -18.11
CA TYR A 428 -4.50 -26.07 -19.38
C TYR A 428 -5.86 -26.77 -19.22
N MET A 429 -6.94 -26.10 -19.62
CA MET A 429 -8.31 -26.61 -19.58
C MET A 429 -8.83 -26.97 -20.99
N GLY A 430 -7.98 -27.55 -21.84
CA GLY A 430 -8.36 -28.00 -23.18
C GLY A 430 -8.19 -26.94 -24.27
N ASN A 431 -9.26 -26.33 -24.77
CA ASN A 431 -9.14 -25.32 -25.85
C ASN A 431 -8.69 -23.94 -25.36
N GLU A 432 -8.70 -23.72 -24.05
CA GLU A 432 -8.21 -22.50 -23.40
C GLU A 432 -6.82 -22.78 -22.82
N GLY A 433 -5.86 -21.93 -23.17
CA GLY A 433 -4.50 -21.99 -22.64
C GLY A 433 -4.46 -21.64 -21.15
N ASN A 434 -3.27 -21.72 -20.56
CA ASN A 434 -3.08 -21.34 -19.17
C ASN A 434 -3.41 -19.85 -18.97
N THR A 435 -4.08 -19.53 -17.86
CA THR A 435 -4.41 -18.13 -17.50
C THR A 435 -3.93 -17.80 -16.10
N ALA A 436 -3.44 -16.58 -15.94
CA ALA A 436 -3.10 -16.01 -14.64
C ALA A 436 -3.86 -14.70 -14.45
N ASN A 437 -4.75 -14.67 -13.47
CA ASN A 437 -5.53 -13.50 -13.09
C ASN A 437 -4.98 -12.92 -11.79
N PHE A 438 -4.85 -11.61 -11.73
CA PHE A 438 -4.36 -10.87 -10.57
C PHE A 438 -5.32 -9.74 -10.23
N TRP A 439 -5.66 -9.62 -8.94
CA TRP A 439 -6.55 -8.57 -8.46
C TRP A 439 -5.83 -7.57 -7.56
N TYR A 440 -6.02 -6.28 -7.84
CA TYR A 440 -5.40 -5.17 -7.13
C TYR A 440 -6.44 -4.21 -6.56
N ARG A 441 -6.10 -3.55 -5.43
CA ARG A 441 -6.90 -2.47 -4.88
C ARG A 441 -6.32 -1.13 -5.28
N ARG A 442 -7.18 -0.23 -5.75
CA ARG A 442 -6.85 1.16 -6.08
C ARG A 442 -7.83 2.10 -5.41
N ALA A 443 -7.38 3.32 -5.20
CA ALA A 443 -8.28 4.45 -5.07
C ALA A 443 -8.27 5.28 -6.35
N ALA A 444 -9.34 6.02 -6.59
CA ALA A 444 -9.50 6.83 -7.78
C ALA A 444 -10.23 8.15 -7.48
N LEU A 445 -9.90 9.18 -8.26
CA LEU A 445 -10.70 10.38 -8.43
C LEU A 445 -11.61 10.21 -9.64
N ILE A 446 -12.89 10.49 -9.47
CA ILE A 446 -13.89 10.42 -10.53
C ILE A 446 -14.39 11.82 -10.81
N VAL A 447 -14.40 12.23 -12.08
CA VAL A 447 -14.99 13.50 -12.53
C VAL A 447 -16.14 13.21 -13.49
N ARG A 448 -17.25 13.93 -13.34
CA ARG A 448 -18.45 13.77 -14.17
C ARG A 448 -19.08 15.13 -14.53
N PRO A 449 -19.66 15.27 -15.74
CA PRO A 449 -20.50 16.41 -16.05
C PRO A 449 -21.72 16.48 -15.12
N ARG A 450 -22.08 17.68 -14.67
CA ARG A 450 -23.35 17.91 -13.95
C ARG A 450 -24.52 17.57 -14.88
N GLN A 451 -25.48 16.78 -14.39
CA GLN A 451 -26.72 16.48 -15.12
C GLN A 451 -27.67 17.68 -15.16
#